data_AF-X1V3S6-F1
#
_entry.id   AF-X1V3S6-F1
#
_cell.length_a   1.000
_cell.length_b   1.000
_cell.length_c   1.000
_cell.angle_alpha   90.00
_cell.angle_beta   90.00
_cell.angle_gamma   90.00
#
_symmetry.space_group_name_H-M   'P 1'
#
loop_
_entity.id
_entity.type
_entity.pdbx_description
1 polymer ?
#
loop_
_entity_poly.entity_id
_entity_poly.type
_entity_poly.pdbx_seq_one_letter_code
_entity_poly.pdbx_strand_id
1 'polypeptide(L)' 'MKLYEYMAYELIEKIKSKEITIEELIYQIYERIEKTEDKLHSFVHLSKEKALNKAKQLDEN' A
#
# COMPACT_ATOMS: atom_id res chain seq x y z
N MET A 1 -7.37 0.77 9.81
CA MET A 1 -8.31 0.97 8.68
C MET A 1 -7.97 -0.07 7.62
N LYS A 2 -8.91 -0.55 6.81
CA LYS A 2 -8.63 -1.54 5.76
C LYS A 2 -8.50 -0.83 4.42
N LEU A 3 -7.33 -0.26 4.14
CA LEU A 3 -7.13 0.60 2.97
C LEU A 3 -7.41 -0.11 1.63
N TYR A 4 -7.27 -1.44 1.61
CA TYR A 4 -7.57 -2.26 0.43
C TYR A 4 -9.08 -2.32 0.08
N GLU A 5 -9.99 -1.86 0.94
CA GLU A 5 -11.45 -1.85 0.69
C GLU A 5 -11.91 -0.57 -0.03
N TYR A 6 -11.05 0.44 -0.10
CA TYR A 6 -11.33 1.71 -0.77
C TYR A 6 -10.99 1.66 -2.25
N MET A 7 -11.71 2.44 -3.05
CA MET A 7 -11.39 2.66 -4.44
C MET A 7 -10.14 3.54 -4.57
N ALA A 8 -9.45 3.44 -5.71
CA ALA A 8 -8.22 4.18 -5.96
C ALA A 8 -8.41 5.70 -5.83
N TYR A 9 -9.55 6.25 -6.26
CA TYR A 9 -9.82 7.68 -6.15
C TYR A 9 -10.01 8.11 -4.68
N GLU A 10 -10.65 7.28 -3.85
CA GLU A 10 -10.83 7.56 -2.42
C GLU A 10 -9.50 7.56 -1.67
N LEU A 11 -8.60 6.64 -2.03
CA LEU A 11 -7.25 6.62 -1.47
C LEU A 11 -6.45 7.87 -1.84
N ILE A 12 -6.55 8.32 -3.10
CA ILE A 12 -5.90 9.55 -3.55
C ILE A 12 -6.45 10.78 -2.82
N GLU A 13 -7.77 10.86 -2.62
CA GLU A 13 -8.39 11.94 -1.85
C GLU A 13 -7.89 11.96 -0.41
N LYS A 14 -7.73 10.80 0.23
CA LYS A 14 -7.21 10.66 1.59
C LYS A 14 -5.74 11.03 1.72
N ILE A 15 -4.93 10.67 0.72
CA ILE A 15 -3.52 11.09 0.64
C ILE A 15 -3.46 12.62 0.51
N LYS A 16 -4.29 13.21 -0.36
CA LYS A 16 -4.38 14.67 -0.55
C LYS A 16 -4.88 15.39 0.70
N SER A 17 -5.82 14.80 1.44
CA SER A 17 -6.31 15.35 2.72
C SER A 17 -5.35 15.13 3.88
N LYS A 18 -4.20 14.46 3.65
CA LYS A 18 -3.20 14.09 4.66
C LYS A 18 -3.75 13.21 5.77
N GLU A 19 -4.83 12.46 5.49
CA GLU A 19 -5.40 11.48 6.40
C GLU A 19 -4.55 10.21 6.50
N ILE A 20 -3.85 9.86 5.41
CA ILE A 20 -2.96 8.69 5.30
C ILE A 20 -1.74 9.05 4.47
N THR A 21 -0.63 8.35 4.68
CA THR A 21 0.55 8.44 3.81
C THR A 21 0.59 7.31 2.78
N ILE A 22 1.31 7.52 1.68
CA ILE A 22 1.55 6.48 0.67
C ILE A 22 2.38 5.34 1.27
N GLU A 23 3.32 5.65 2.17
CA GLU A 23 4.08 4.66 2.94
C GLU A 23 3.16 3.75 3.77
N GLU A 24 2.20 4.32 4.51
CA GLU A 24 1.22 3.55 5.29
C GLU A 24 0.33 2.68 4.40
N LEU A 25 -0.11 3.21 3.26
CA LEU A 25 -0.89 2.45 2.28
C LEU A 25 -0.11 1.24 1.77
N ILE A 26 1.12 1.45 1.33
CA ILE A 26 1.98 0.39 0.80
C ILE A 26 2.28 -0.66 1.86
N TYR A 27 2.57 -0.24 3.10
CA TYR A 27 2.80 -1.16 4.21
C TYR A 27 1.60 -2.07 4.48
N GLN A 28 0.39 -1.51 4.55
CA GLN A 28 -0.84 -2.29 4.76
C GLN A 28 -1.14 -3.27 3.61
N ILE A 29 -0.84 -2.90 2.37
CA ILE A 29 -1.01 -3.79 1.22
C ILE A 29 -0.06 -4.99 1.33
N TYR A 30 1.21 -4.77 1.66
CA TYR A 30 2.16 -5.87 1.87
C TYR A 30 1.78 -6.76 3.06
N GLU A 31 1.33 -6.18 4.17
CA GLU A 31 0.84 -6.95 5.32
C GLU A 31 -0.35 -7.84 4.95
N ARG A 32 -1.28 -7.33 4.14
CA ARG A 32 -2.40 -8.13 3.61
C ARG A 32 -1.90 -9.26 2.72
N ILE A 33 -0.99 -8.95 1.79
CA ILE A 33 -0.41 -9.97 0.90
C ILE A 33 0.21 -11.08 1.76
N GLU A 34 1.07 -10.75 2.73
CA GLU A 34 1.70 -11.73 3.63
C GLU A 34 0.67 -12.62 4.36
N LYS A 35 -0.49 -12.07 4.76
CA LYS A 35 -1.57 -12.82 5.42
C LYS A 35 -2.40 -13.72 4.48
N THR A 36 -2.50 -13.36 3.19
CA THR A 36 -3.35 -14.09 2.23
C THR A 36 -2.57 -14.99 1.28
N GLU A 37 -1.27 -14.73 1.11
CA GLU A 37 -0.45 -15.36 0.08
C GLU A 37 -0.24 -16.86 0.32
N ASP A 38 -0.22 -17.29 1.58
CA ASP A 38 -0.18 -18.71 1.97
C ASP A 38 -1.37 -19.52 1.43
N LYS A 39 -2.49 -18.87 1.13
CA LYS A 39 -3.70 -19.51 0.61
C LYS A 39 -3.93 -19.25 -0.87
N LEU A 40 -3.60 -18.05 -1.33
CA LEU A 40 -3.92 -17.59 -2.68
C LEU A 40 -2.81 -17.82 -3.68
N HIS A 41 -1.54 -17.86 -3.23
CA HIS A 41 -0.36 -17.98 -4.09
C HIS A 41 -0.43 -17.11 -5.36
N SER A 42 -0.89 -15.87 -5.20
CA SER A 42 -1.24 -14.99 -6.32
C SER A 42 -0.06 -14.14 -6.80
N PHE A 43 1.03 -14.07 -6.04
CA PHE A 43 2.20 -13.24 -6.35
C PHE A 43 3.45 -14.10 -6.54
N VAL A 44 4.07 -14.01 -7.71
CA VAL A 44 5.33 -14.73 -8.01
C VAL A 44 6.55 -14.01 -7.46
N HIS A 45 6.53 -12.68 -7.40
CA HIS A 45 7.63 -11.86 -6.92
C HIS A 45 7.12 -10.61 -6.20
N LEU A 46 7.68 -10.35 -5.01
CA LEU A 46 7.36 -9.17 -4.20
C LEU A 46 8.61 -8.29 -4.05
N SER A 47 8.50 -7.02 -4.47
CA SER A 47 9.59 -6.04 -4.39
C SER A 47 9.32 -4.97 -3.34
N LYS A 48 9.13 -5.42 -2.08
CA LYS A 48 8.73 -4.59 -0.93
C LYS A 48 9.63 -3.38 -0.69
N GLU A 49 10.96 -3.54 -0.72
CA GLU A 49 11.90 -2.44 -0.50
C GLU A 49 11.79 -1.35 -1.57
N LYS A 50 11.70 -1.74 -2.85
CA LYS A 50 11.56 -0.78 -3.96
C LYS A 50 10.24 -0.01 -3.86
N ALA A 51 9.15 -0.69 -3.50
CA ALA A 51 7.86 -0.08 -3.32
C ALA A 51 7.85 0.92 -2.15
N LEU A 52 8.42 0.55 -0.99
CA LEU A 52 8.54 1.44 0.16
C LEU A 52 9.41 2.65 -0.12
N ASN A 53 10.56 2.48 -0.79
CA ASN A 53 11.42 3.61 -1.16
C ASN A 53 10.70 4.59 -2.09
N LYS A 54 9.92 4.08 -3.06
CA LYS A 54 9.13 4.93 -3.95
C LYS A 54 7.97 5.62 -3.21
N ALA A 55 7.36 4.95 -2.24
CA ALA A 55 6.31 5.53 -1.40
C ALA A 55 6.84 6.74 -0.62
N LYS A 56 7.99 6.58 0.05
CA LYS A 56 8.67 7.67 0.78
C LYS A 56 8.98 8.86 -0.10
N GLN A 57 9.52 8.61 -1.30
CA GLN A 57 9.79 9.66 -2.27
C GLN A 57 8.54 10.43 -2.69
N LEU A 58 7.38 9.78 -2.75
CA LEU A 58 6.12 10.41 -3.12
C LEU A 58 5.46 11.13 -1.95
N ASP A 59 5.68 10.68 -0.71
CA ASP A 59 5.22 11.38 0.50
C ASP A 59 6.02 12.64 0.80
N GLU A 60 7.30 12.69 0.40
CA GLU A 60 8.20 13.84 0.56
C GLU A 60 8.00 14.95 -0.52
N ASN A 61 7.33 14.65 -1.64
CA ASN A 61 7.07 15.60 -2.74
C ASN A 61 5.67 16.22 -2.66
#